data_AF-A0A509E8K4-F1
#
_entry.id   AF-A0A509E8K4-F1
#
_cell.length_a   1.000
_cell.length_b   1.000
_cell.length_c   1.000
_cell.angle_alpha   90.00
_cell.angle_beta   90.00
_cell.angle_gamma   90.00
#
_symmetry.space_group_name_H-M   'P 1'
#
loop_
_entity.id
_entity.type
_entity.pdbx_description
1 polymer ?
#
loop_
_entity_poly.entity_id
_entity_poly.type
_entity_poly.pdbx_seq_one_letter_code
_entity_poly.pdbx_strand_id
1 'polypeptide(L)' 'MTLSPFALLDLVRLPDGRVGAVVGVWNQGEAYEVDVGDVRETWSADDLTPTA' A
#
# COMPACT_ATOMS: atom_id res chain seq x y z
N MET A 1 -17.42 -0.51 9.98
CA MET A 1 -16.52 -0.69 8.82
C MET A 1 -15.45 0.37 8.94
N THR A 2 -14.24 -0.03 9.30
CA THR A 2 -13.09 0.89 9.27
C THR A 2 -12.70 1.04 7.82
N LEU A 3 -12.71 2.26 7.30
CA LEU A 3 -12.23 2.53 5.95
C LEU A 3 -10.72 2.37 5.94
N SER A 4 -10.19 1.74 4.88
CA SER A 4 -8.76 1.68 4.65
C SER A 4 -8.16 3.10 4.72
N PRO A 5 -6.99 3.29 5.35
CA PRO A 5 -6.30 4.58 5.33
C PRO A 5 -5.73 4.93 3.95
N PHE A 6 -5.76 4.00 2.99
CA PHE A 6 -5.23 4.19 1.63
C PHE A 6 -6.33 3.97 0.58
N ALA A 7 -6.36 4.83 -0.42
CA ALA A 7 -7.13 4.62 -1.64
C ALA A 7 -6.31 3.86 -2.70
N LEU A 8 -7.03 3.30 -3.68
CA LEU A 8 -6.39 2.80 -4.91
C LEU A 8 -5.66 3.97 -5.58
N LEU A 9 -4.42 3.72 -5.99
CA LEU A 9 -3.45 4.66 -6.59
C LEU A 9 -2.80 5.65 -5.61
N ASP A 10 -2.96 5.46 -4.30
CA ASP A 10 -2.19 6.20 -3.31
C ASP A 10 -0.70 5.82 -3.38
N LEU A 11 0.15 6.83 -3.26
CA LEU A 11 1.58 6.64 -3.09
C LEU A 11 1.91 6.36 -1.63
N VAL A 12 2.64 5.28 -1.38
CA VAL A 12 3.02 4.82 -0.05
C VAL A 12 4.52 4.62 0.04
N ARG A 13 5.08 4.91 1.21
CA ARG A 13 6.46 4.63 1.56
C ARG A 13 6.53 3.27 2.25
N LEU A 14 7.42 2.42 1.77
CA LEU A 14 7.70 1.10 2.31
C LEU A 14 8.74 1.18 3.45
N PRO A 15 8.84 0.16 4.33
CA PRO A 15 9.79 0.14 5.45
C PRO A 15 11.25 0.20 5.02
N ASP A 16 11.56 -0.29 3.82
CA ASP A 16 12.90 -0.26 3.22
C ASP A 16 13.26 1.11 2.61
N GLY A 17 12.34 2.08 2.68
CA GLY A 17 12.51 3.44 2.18
C GLY A 17 12.11 3.65 0.72
N ARG A 18 11.73 2.60 -0.01
CA ARG A 18 11.17 2.72 -1.36
C ARG A 18 9.79 3.38 -1.33
N VAL A 19 9.37 3.90 -2.47
CA VAL A 19 8.01 4.41 -2.70
C VAL A 19 7.33 3.52 -3.72
N GLY A 20 6.09 3.14 -3.44
CA GLY A 20 5.25 2.37 -4.34
C GLY A 20 3.86 2.98 -4.48
N ALA A 21 3.07 2.45 -5.39
CA ALA A 21 1.68 2.84 -5.62
C ALA A 21 0.73 1.69 -5.25
N VAL A 22 -0.27 1.96 -4.43
CA VAL A 22 -1.32 0.98 -4.11
C VAL A 22 -2.14 0.72 -5.38
N VAL A 23 -2.23 -0.53 -5.81
CA VAL A 23 -2.99 -0.94 -7.00
C VAL A 23 -4.11 -1.93 -6.69
N GLY A 24 -4.17 -2.42 -5.45
CA GLY A 24 -5.23 -3.30 -4.98
C GLY A 24 -5.34 -3.28 -3.46
N VAL A 25 -6.56 -3.45 -2.95
CA VAL A 25 -6.85 -3.56 -1.52
C VAL A 25 -7.67 -4.82 -1.30
N TRP A 26 -7.22 -5.66 -0.37
CA TRP A 26 -7.78 -6.98 -0.11
C TRP A 26 -7.92 -7.19 1.40
N ASN A 27 -8.51 -8.32 1.78
CA ASN A 27 -8.72 -8.70 3.17
C ASN A 27 -9.32 -7.55 4.02
N GLN A 28 -10.39 -6.93 3.51
CA GLN A 28 -11.10 -5.84 4.18
C GLN A 28 -10.24 -4.60 4.52
N GLY A 29 -9.13 -4.37 3.82
CA GLY A 29 -8.23 -3.24 4.07
C GLY A 29 -7.03 -3.58 4.94
N GLU A 30 -6.77 -4.85 5.22
CA GLU A 30 -5.58 -5.28 5.95
C GLU A 30 -4.40 -5.61 5.03
N ALA A 31 -4.66 -5.90 3.74
CA ALA A 31 -3.62 -6.26 2.77
C ALA A 31 -3.71 -5.39 1.51
N TYR A 32 -2.55 -4.97 1.02
CA TYR A 32 -2.40 -4.06 -0.12
C TYR A 32 -1.49 -4.70 -1.14
N GLU A 33 -1.85 -4.52 -2.40
CA GLU A 33 -0.98 -4.81 -3.51
C GLU A 33 -0.35 -3.49 -3.96
N VAL A 34 0.97 -3.45 -3.94
CA VAL A 34 1.76 -2.23 -4.18
C VAL A 34 2.71 -2.48 -5.35
N ASP A 35 2.63 -1.62 -6.36
CA ASP A 35 3.61 -1.59 -7.46
C ASP A 35 4.85 -0.82 -7.02
N VAL A 36 6.01 -1.47 -7.13
CA VAL A 36 7.33 -0.93 -6.73
C VAL A 36 8.31 -1.14 -7.88
N GLY A 37 8.46 -0.12 -8.73
CA GLY A 37 9.17 -0.29 -10.00
C GLY A 37 8.43 -1.26 -10.91
N ASP A 38 9.09 -2.35 -11.33
CA ASP A 38 8.53 -3.37 -12.22
C ASP A 38 7.98 -4.60 -11.48
N VAL A 39 7.92 -4.56 -10.14
CA VAL A 39 7.48 -5.69 -9.31
C VAL A 39 6.24 -5.30 -8.51
N ARG A 40 5.36 -6.28 -8.33
CA ARG A 40 4.16 -6.18 -7.51
C ARG A 40 4.34 -6.94 -6.21
N GLU A 41 4.17 -6.25 -5.10
CA GLU A 41 4.42 -6.78 -3.76
C GLU A 41 3.15 -6.70 -2.91
N THR A 42 3.00 -7.62 -1.96
CA THR A 42 1.89 -7.61 -1.00
C THR A 42 2.37 -7.12 0.35
N TRP A 43 1.66 -6.13 0.92
CA TRP A 43 2.04 -5.43 2.15
C TRP A 43 0.84 -5.29 3.10
N SER A 44 1.11 -5.24 4.41
CA SER A 44 0.09 -4.90 5.42
C SER A 44 -0.14 -3.39 5.49
N ALA A 45 -1.32 -2.96 5.95
CA ALA A 45 -1.54 -1.55 6.30
C ALA A 45 -0.47 -1.00 7.26
N ASP A 46 -0.06 -1.82 8.23
CA ASP A 46 0.86 -1.43 9.31
C ASP A 46 2.29 -1.16 8.82
N ASP A 47 2.65 -1.71 7.66
CA ASP A 47 3.97 -1.55 7.05
C ASP A 47 4.05 -0.34 6.11
N LEU A 48 2.91 0.28 5.80
CA LEU A 48 2.82 1.33 4.80
C LEU A 48 2.64 2.70 5.46
N THR A 49 3.32 3.71 4.93
CA THR A 49 3.14 5.11 5.36
C THR A 49 2.65 5.95 4.17
N PRO A 50 1.57 6.74 4.29
CA PRO A 50 1.15 7.67 3.24
C PRO A 50 2.28 8.65 2.90
N THR A 51 2.47 8.98 1.61
CA THR A 51 3.58 9.88 1.24
C THR A 51 3.30 11.38 1.38
N ALA A 52 2.05 11.80 1.57
CA ALA A 52 1.59 13.19 1.72
C ALA A 52 1.90 14.14 0.54
#